data_AF-A0A4Y9SZ26-F1
#
_entry.id   AF-A0A4Y9SZ26-F1
#
_cell.length_a   1.000
_cell.length_b   1.000
_cell.length_c   1.000
_cell.angle_alpha   90.00
_cell.angle_beta   90.00
_cell.angle_gamma   90.00
#
_symmetry.space_group_name_H-M   'P 1'
#
loop_
_entity.id
_entity.type
_entity.pdbx_description
1 polymer ?
#
loop_
_entity_poly.entity_id
_entity_poly.type
_entity_poly.pdbx_seq_one_letter_code
_entity_poly.pdbx_strand_id
1 'polypeptide(L)'
;MITVDEINEAWGWVGLNAVEVLGENAFGNLIIRDEDGRYWRLRPQDLCCEPLAQDREAYDALAYNQAFLNDWYMPEVVHLAESTLGPLSAGRKYCLKIPSALGGHYGCDNLATVPLSELIRFSGEGAQQFDGLPRWD
;
A
#
# COMPACT_ATOMS: atom_id res chain seq x y z
N MET A 1 8.39 -10.96 5.41
CA MET A 1 7.81 -9.85 6.19
C MET A 1 8.70 -8.65 5.95
N ILE A 2 8.12 -7.47 5.78
CA ILE A 2 8.87 -6.23 5.59
C ILE A 2 9.28 -5.63 6.94
N THR A 3 10.45 -5.00 7.02
CA THR A 3 10.90 -4.29 8.23
C THR A 3 10.55 -2.80 8.18
N VAL A 4 10.53 -2.16 9.35
CA VAL A 4 10.36 -0.70 9.42
C VAL A 4 11.54 0.05 8.80
N ASP A 5 12.74 -0.53 8.83
CA ASP A 5 13.93 0.04 8.18
C ASP A 5 13.77 0.06 6.65
N GLU A 6 13.28 -1.04 6.06
CA GLU A 6 12.99 -1.11 4.60
C GLU A 6 11.92 -0.08 4.19
N ILE A 7 10.92 0.15 5.05
CA ILE A 7 9.89 1.17 4.81
C ILE A 7 10.47 2.58 4.91
N ASN A 8 11.25 2.87 5.95
CA ASN A 8 11.85 4.18 6.17
C ASN A 8 12.85 4.54 5.07
N GLU A 9 13.62 3.56 4.57
CA GLU A 9 14.50 3.76 3.41
C GLU A 9 13.70 4.12 2.15
N ALA A 10 12.60 3.42 1.87
CA ALA A 10 11.82 3.60 0.65
C ALA A 10 10.84 4.80 0.68
N TRP A 11 10.30 5.14 1.85
CA TRP A 11 9.19 6.09 2.01
C TRP A 11 9.45 7.19 3.04
N GLY A 12 10.57 7.18 3.75
CA GLY A 12 10.84 8.20 4.78
C GLY A 12 10.88 9.63 4.23
N TRP A 13 11.13 9.79 2.92
CA TRP A 13 11.11 11.07 2.24
C TRP A 13 9.74 11.78 2.27
N VAL A 14 8.62 11.08 2.51
CA VAL A 14 7.29 11.71 2.68
C VAL A 14 7.07 12.30 4.08
N GLY A 15 8.06 12.20 4.97
CA GLY A 15 7.94 12.60 6.38
C GLY A 15 7.42 11.49 7.31
N LEU A 16 7.36 10.25 6.83
CA LEU A 16 7.05 9.07 7.65
C LEU A 16 8.30 8.60 8.39
N ASN A 17 8.19 8.42 9.72
CA ASN A 17 9.17 7.70 10.54
C ASN A 17 8.49 6.46 11.15
N ALA A 18 8.47 5.36 10.40
CA ALA A 18 7.81 4.12 10.79
C ALA A 18 8.46 3.46 12.00
N VAL A 19 7.64 3.09 12.99
CA VAL A 19 8.07 2.32 14.17
C VAL A 19 7.37 0.96 14.27
N GLU A 20 6.23 0.78 13.59
CA GLU A 20 5.46 -0.46 13.65
C GLU A 20 4.57 -0.62 12.41
N VAL A 21 4.51 -1.83 11.86
CA VAL A 21 3.53 -2.20 10.82
C VAL A 21 2.36 -2.91 11.49
N LEU A 22 1.18 -2.32 11.41
CA LEU A 22 -0.02 -2.79 12.09
C LEU A 22 -0.87 -3.73 11.22
N GLY A 23 -0.75 -3.61 9.90
CA GLY A 23 -1.52 -4.41 8.97
C GLY A 23 -0.93 -4.39 7.58
N GLU A 24 -1.08 -5.52 6.89
CA GLU A 24 -0.79 -5.70 5.48
C GLU A 24 -1.97 -6.40 4.79
N ASN A 25 -2.39 -5.93 3.62
CA ASN A 25 -3.41 -6.61 2.82
C ASN A 25 -2.77 -7.48 1.70
N ALA A 26 -3.60 -8.09 0.85
CA ALA A 26 -3.15 -8.96 -0.24
C ALA A 26 -2.44 -8.21 -1.39
N PHE A 27 -2.67 -6.90 -1.54
CA PHE A 27 -2.04 -6.03 -2.52
C PHE A 27 -0.79 -5.30 -2.00
N GLY A 28 -0.40 -5.58 -0.75
CA GLY A 28 0.76 -4.95 -0.12
C GLY A 28 0.48 -3.53 0.37
N ASN A 29 -0.78 -3.12 0.49
CA ASN A 29 -1.12 -1.92 1.25
C ASN A 29 -0.72 -2.14 2.70
N LEU A 30 -0.12 -1.11 3.32
CA LEU A 30 0.32 -1.16 4.71
C LEU A 30 -0.41 -0.11 5.54
N ILE A 31 -0.71 -0.48 6.79
CA ILE A 31 -1.03 0.47 7.85
C ILE A 31 0.17 0.50 8.79
N ILE A 32 0.69 1.70 9.02
CA ILE A 32 1.96 1.93 9.71
C ILE A 32 1.71 2.92 10.84
N ARG A 33 2.30 2.70 12.01
CA ARG A 33 2.37 3.69 13.08
C ARG A 33 3.73 4.37 13.04
N ASP A 34 3.74 5.69 13.18
CA ASP A 34 4.97 6.48 13.28
C ASP A 34 5.39 6.73 14.73
N GLU A 35 6.54 7.39 14.91
CA GLU A 35 7.11 7.73 16.22
C GLU A 35 6.24 8.69 17.05
N ASP A 36 5.43 9.53 16.39
CA ASP A 36 4.49 10.46 17.02
C ASP A 36 3.16 9.78 17.41
N GLY A 37 3.00 8.49 17.08
CA GLY A 37 1.78 7.73 17.33
C GLY A 37 0.66 7.98 16.32
N ARG A 38 0.96 8.63 15.19
CA ARG A 38 0.03 8.78 14.06
C ARG A 38 0.07 7.53 13.20
N TYR A 39 -0.99 7.36 12.42
CA TYR A 39 -1.20 6.21 11.56
C TYR A 39 -1.14 6.67 10.12
N TRP A 40 -0.44 5.90 9.30
CA TRP A 40 -0.23 6.15 7.89
C TRP A 40 -0.74 4.97 7.07
N ARG A 41 -1.22 5.27 5.86
CA ARG A 41 -1.55 4.25 4.88
C ARG A 41 -0.62 4.38 3.69
N LEU A 42 0.05 3.28 3.36
CA LEU A 42 0.86 3.15 2.16
C LEU A 42 0.09 2.30 1.14
N ARG A 43 -0.10 2.84 -0.07
CA ARG A 43 -0.75 2.16 -1.20
C ARG A 43 0.23 2.08 -2.37
N PRO A 44 0.90 0.94 -2.58
CA PRO A 44 1.91 0.81 -3.63
C PRO A 44 1.36 1.02 -5.04
N GLN A 45 0.11 0.62 -5.27
CA GLN A 45 -0.53 0.75 -6.59
C GLN A 45 -0.81 2.20 -6.96
N ASP A 46 -1.02 3.06 -5.97
CA ASP A 46 -1.36 4.47 -6.17
C ASP A 46 -0.13 5.39 -5.97
N LEU A 47 1.06 4.81 -5.74
CA LEU A 47 2.29 5.52 -5.46
C LEU A 47 2.12 6.61 -4.37
N CYS A 48 1.41 6.28 -3.30
CA CYS A 48 1.14 7.22 -2.22
C CYS A 48 1.32 6.62 -0.82
N CYS A 49 1.80 7.46 0.09
CA CYS A 49 1.82 7.22 1.53
C CYS A 49 1.30 8.48 2.23
N GLU A 50 0.20 8.35 2.97
CA GLU A 50 -0.51 9.51 3.52
C GLU A 50 -1.02 9.24 4.94
N PRO A 51 -1.24 10.31 5.74
CA PRO A 51 -1.86 10.18 7.05
C PRO A 51 -3.23 9.53 6.98
N LEU A 52 -3.43 8.49 7.79
CA LEU A 52 -4.68 7.74 7.92
C LEU A 52 -5.47 8.13 9.17
N ALA A 53 -4.79 8.28 10.31
CA ALA A 53 -5.41 8.70 11.57
C ALA A 53 -4.38 9.41 12.46
N GLN A 54 -4.83 10.37 13.27
CA GLN A 54 -3.95 11.17 14.12
C GLN A 54 -3.57 10.46 15.42
N ASP A 55 -4.42 9.54 15.88
CA ASP A 55 -4.26 8.84 17.15
C ASP A 55 -4.98 7.49 17.13
N ARG A 56 -4.89 6.79 18.25
CA ARG A 56 -5.45 5.45 18.42
C ARG A 56 -6.98 5.43 18.32
N GLU A 57 -7.66 6.45 18.85
CA GLU A 57 -9.12 6.50 18.85
C GLU A 57 -9.65 6.67 17.43
N ALA A 58 -9.05 7.58 16.65
CA ALA A 58 -9.36 7.78 15.25
C ALA A 58 -9.04 6.53 14.40
N TYR A 59 -7.96 5.81 14.72
CA TYR A 59 -7.64 4.54 14.07
C TYR A 59 -8.66 3.45 14.39
N ASP A 60 -9.03 3.28 15.66
CA ASP A 60 -9.99 2.25 16.09
C ASP A 60 -11.38 2.50 15.49
N ALA A 61 -11.78 3.76 15.30
CA ALA A 61 -13.01 4.12 14.60
C ALA A 61 -13.10 3.59 13.16
N LEU A 62 -11.95 3.35 12.48
CA LEU A 62 -11.92 2.79 11.13
C LEU A 62 -12.45 1.35 11.07
N ALA A 63 -12.36 0.60 12.18
CA ALA A 63 -12.89 -0.76 12.27
C ALA A 63 -14.42 -0.82 12.10
N TYR A 64 -15.11 0.31 12.26
CA TYR A 64 -16.56 0.41 12.09
C TYR A 64 -16.96 1.14 10.79
N ASN A 65 -15.99 1.59 9.99
CA ASN A 65 -16.23 2.28 8.73
C ASN A 65 -16.23 1.28 7.57
N GLN A 66 -17.43 0.87 7.14
CA GLN A 66 -17.57 -0.14 6.08
C GLN A 66 -16.96 0.28 4.73
N ALA A 67 -16.96 1.58 4.41
CA ALA A 67 -16.35 2.08 3.18
C ALA A 67 -14.82 1.92 3.24
N PHE A 68 -14.22 2.28 4.37
CA PHE A 68 -12.79 2.05 4.60
C PHE A 68 -12.44 0.56 4.56
N LEU A 69 -13.22 -0.31 5.22
CA LEU A 69 -12.97 -1.74 5.22
C LEU A 69 -13.04 -2.34 3.81
N ASN A 70 -14.04 -1.95 3.01
CA ASN A 70 -14.17 -2.42 1.64
C ASN A 70 -12.97 -1.99 0.79
N ASP A 71 -12.55 -0.74 0.92
CA ASP A 71 -11.38 -0.18 0.23
C ASP A 71 -10.05 -0.77 0.74
N TRP A 72 -9.95 -1.11 2.02
CA TRP A 72 -8.76 -1.75 2.61
C TRP A 72 -8.63 -3.21 2.19
N TYR A 73 -9.70 -3.99 2.25
CA TYR A 73 -9.64 -5.42 1.90
C TYR A 73 -9.70 -5.68 0.39
N MET A 74 -10.23 -4.73 -0.38
CA MET A 74 -10.32 -4.80 -1.85
C MET A 74 -10.91 -6.14 -2.35
N PRO A 75 -12.02 -6.64 -1.78
CA PRO A 75 -12.43 -8.04 -1.92
C PRO A 75 -12.66 -8.47 -3.37
N GLU A 76 -13.27 -7.61 -4.19
CA GLU A 76 -13.53 -7.89 -5.61
C GLU A 76 -12.23 -8.03 -6.41
N VAL A 77 -11.26 -7.16 -6.15
CA VAL A 77 -9.97 -7.15 -6.85
C VAL A 77 -9.09 -8.31 -6.39
N VAL A 78 -9.12 -8.64 -5.10
CA VAL A 78 -8.44 -9.83 -4.56
C VAL A 78 -9.00 -11.10 -5.19
N HIS A 79 -10.31 -11.21 -5.31
CA HIS A 79 -10.95 -12.34 -5.98
C HIS A 79 -10.53 -12.45 -7.45
N LEU A 80 -10.48 -11.33 -8.18
CA LEU A 80 -10.01 -11.27 -9.56
C LEU A 80 -8.55 -11.74 -9.68
N ALA A 81 -7.67 -11.26 -8.80
CA ALA A 81 -6.26 -11.61 -8.80
C ALA A 81 -6.04 -13.09 -8.48
N GLU A 82 -6.72 -13.63 -7.47
CA GLU A 82 -6.65 -15.05 -7.12
C GLU A 82 -7.16 -15.94 -8.26
N SER A 83 -8.25 -15.55 -8.92
CA SER A 83 -8.81 -16.28 -10.06
C SER A 83 -7.89 -16.26 -11.28
N THR A 84 -7.06 -15.21 -11.42
CA THR A 84 -6.17 -15.00 -12.59
C THR A 84 -4.78 -15.60 -12.37
N LEU A 85 -4.22 -15.44 -11.17
CA LEU A 85 -2.82 -15.75 -10.84
C LEU A 85 -2.66 -16.94 -9.90
N GLY A 86 -3.76 -17.43 -9.32
CA GLY A 86 -3.74 -18.39 -8.21
C GLY A 86 -3.45 -17.71 -6.86
N PRO A 87 -3.51 -18.47 -5.75
CA PRO A 87 -3.31 -17.95 -4.41
C PRO A 87 -1.87 -17.48 -4.16
N LEU A 88 -1.70 -16.50 -3.27
CA LEU A 88 -0.39 -16.00 -2.88
C LEU A 88 0.45 -17.05 -2.14
N SER A 89 1.70 -17.21 -2.54
CA SER A 89 2.70 -17.89 -1.73
C SER A 89 3.21 -16.98 -0.61
N ALA A 90 3.81 -17.58 0.43
CA ALA A 90 4.37 -16.84 1.56
C ALA A 90 5.30 -15.69 1.11
N GLY A 91 5.10 -14.50 1.70
CA GLY A 91 5.91 -13.30 1.44
C GLY A 91 5.63 -12.57 0.12
N ARG A 92 4.73 -13.07 -0.73
CA ARG A 92 4.32 -12.41 -1.97
C ARG A 92 3.02 -11.64 -1.79
N LYS A 93 2.83 -10.65 -2.65
CA LYS A 93 1.61 -9.84 -2.78
C LYS A 93 1.17 -9.79 -4.23
N TYR A 94 -0.11 -9.54 -4.44
CA TYR A 94 -0.61 -9.12 -5.74
C TYR A 94 -0.15 -7.68 -5.99
N CYS A 95 0.12 -7.35 -7.24
CA CYS A 95 0.45 -6.00 -7.65
C CYS A 95 -0.08 -5.73 -9.06
N LEU A 96 0.03 -4.47 -9.47
CA LEU A 96 -0.15 -4.09 -10.86
C LEU A 96 1.19 -4.07 -11.58
N LYS A 97 1.24 -4.54 -12.83
CA LYS A 97 2.42 -4.39 -13.70
C LYS A 97 2.69 -2.90 -13.97
N ILE A 98 1.62 -2.15 -14.19
CA ILE A 98 1.59 -0.69 -14.29
C ILE A 98 0.78 -0.16 -13.11
N PRO A 99 1.39 0.60 -12.17
CA PRO A 99 0.67 1.24 -11.07
C PRO A 99 -0.50 2.11 -11.55
N SER A 100 -1.56 2.22 -10.76
CA SER A 100 -2.74 3.06 -11.04
C SER A 100 -2.36 4.52 -11.25
N ALA A 101 -1.40 5.02 -10.46
CA ALA A 101 -0.87 6.37 -10.60
C ALA A 101 -0.26 6.66 -11.98
N LEU A 102 0.10 5.61 -12.74
CA LEU A 102 0.68 5.69 -14.08
C LEU A 102 -0.30 5.28 -15.18
N GLY A 103 -1.60 5.32 -14.89
CA GLY A 103 -2.66 4.92 -15.82
C GLY A 103 -2.92 3.42 -15.87
N GLY A 104 -2.36 2.65 -14.93
CA GLY A 104 -2.71 1.26 -14.75
C GLY A 104 -4.14 1.08 -14.25
N HIS A 105 -4.75 -0.05 -14.57
CA HIS A 105 -6.07 -0.41 -14.06
C HIS A 105 -6.07 -1.82 -13.49
N TYR A 106 -7.01 -2.10 -12.60
CA TYR A 106 -7.25 -3.44 -12.07
C TYR A 106 -7.96 -4.30 -13.12
N GLY A 107 -7.18 -4.97 -13.96
CA GLY A 107 -7.63 -5.90 -14.99
C GLY A 107 -6.71 -7.10 -15.08
N CYS A 108 -7.22 -8.24 -15.56
CA CYS A 108 -6.47 -9.51 -15.60
C CYS A 108 -5.12 -9.39 -16.33
N ASP A 109 -5.04 -8.52 -17.33
CA ASP A 109 -3.84 -8.26 -18.13
C ASP A 109 -2.78 -7.44 -17.39
N ASN A 110 -3.16 -6.68 -16.37
CA ASN A 110 -2.27 -5.82 -15.58
C ASN A 110 -1.94 -6.38 -14.18
N LEU A 111 -2.41 -7.58 -13.84
CA LEU A 111 -2.12 -8.20 -12.54
C LEU A 111 -0.82 -9.02 -12.57
N ALA A 112 -0.06 -8.97 -11.47
CA ALA A 112 1.12 -9.79 -11.24
C ALA A 112 1.28 -10.14 -9.75
N THR A 113 2.29 -10.93 -9.42
CA THR A 113 2.75 -11.11 -8.03
C THR A 113 4.19 -10.66 -7.87
N VAL A 114 4.55 -10.23 -6.68
CA VAL A 114 5.90 -9.72 -6.34
C VAL A 114 6.20 -9.94 -4.85
N PRO A 115 7.46 -10.08 -4.42
CA PRO A 115 7.80 -10.01 -3.00
C PRO A 115 7.39 -8.67 -2.38
N LEU A 116 6.90 -8.67 -1.14
CA LEU A 116 6.45 -7.44 -0.48
C LEU A 116 7.55 -6.37 -0.40
N SER A 117 8.77 -6.74 -0.01
CA SER A 117 9.89 -5.79 0.11
C SER A 117 10.23 -5.12 -1.23
N GLU A 118 10.21 -5.89 -2.33
CA GLU A 118 10.42 -5.37 -3.67
C GLU A 118 9.29 -4.42 -4.09
N LEU A 119 8.03 -4.75 -3.78
CA LEU A 119 6.90 -3.86 -4.04
C LEU A 119 7.02 -2.53 -3.33
N ILE A 120 7.35 -2.54 -2.03
CA ILE A 120 7.45 -1.33 -1.22
C ILE A 120 8.64 -0.48 -1.67
N ARG A 121 9.80 -1.08 -1.93
CA ARG A 121 10.97 -0.37 -2.44
C ARG A 121 10.70 0.27 -3.80
N PHE A 122 10.20 -0.51 -4.77
CA PHE A 122 9.93 -0.03 -6.12
C PHE A 122 8.87 1.08 -6.14
N SER A 123 7.78 0.91 -5.38
CA SER A 123 6.74 1.95 -5.30
C SER A 123 7.22 3.20 -4.58
N GLY A 124 8.10 3.10 -3.58
CA GLY A 124 8.71 4.24 -2.90
C GLY A 124 9.63 5.05 -3.81
N GLU A 125 10.52 4.37 -4.53
CA GLU A 125 11.39 5.00 -5.55
C GLU A 125 10.56 5.67 -6.66
N GLY A 126 9.52 4.98 -7.14
CA GLY A 126 8.61 5.52 -8.14
C GLY A 126 7.90 6.77 -7.62
N ALA A 127 7.22 6.67 -6.47
CA ALA A 127 6.51 7.79 -5.87
C ALA A 127 7.41 9.02 -5.66
N GLN A 128 8.66 8.83 -5.24
CA GLN A 128 9.61 9.92 -5.07
C GLN A 128 9.94 10.63 -6.40
N GLN A 129 10.07 9.88 -7.49
CA GLN A 129 10.31 10.46 -8.81
C GLN A 129 9.08 11.17 -9.38
N PHE A 130 7.88 10.75 -8.99
CA PHE A 130 6.61 11.38 -9.39
C PHE A 130 6.23 12.57 -8.51
N ASP A 131 6.89 12.77 -7.37
CA ASP A 131 6.59 13.88 -6.48
C ASP A 131 6.88 15.23 -7.17
N GLY A 132 5.96 16.18 -7.00
CA GLY A 132 6.04 17.50 -7.62
C GLY A 132 5.83 17.56 -9.14
N LEU A 133 5.61 16.42 -9.83
CA LEU A 133 5.26 16.44 -11.26
C LEU A 133 3.81 16.86 -11.48
N PRO A 134 3.50 17.54 -12.61
CA PRO A 134 2.12 17.85 -12.98
C PRO A 134 1.32 16.55 -13.14
N ARG A 135 0.22 16.42 -12.39
CA ARG A 135 -0.76 15.36 -12.59
C ARG A 135 -1.78 15.85 -13.62
N TRP A 136 -2.14 14.99 -14.58
CA TRP A 136 -3.25 15.29 -15.48
C TRP A 136 -4.53 14.89 -14.75
N ASP A 137 -5.29 15.91 -14.32
CA ASP A 137 -6.62 15.77 -13.72
C ASP A 137 -7.66 15.32 -14.76
#